data_AF-A0A8C3SBQ8-F1
#
_entry.id   AF-A0A8C3SBQ8-F1
#
_cell.length_a   1.000
_cell.length_b   1.000
_cell.length_c   1.000
_cell.angle_alpha   90.00
_cell.angle_beta   90.00
_cell.angle_gamma   90.00
#
_symmetry.space_group_name_H-M   'P 1'
#
loop_
_entity.id
_entity.type
_entity.pdbx_description
1 polymer ?
#
loop_
_entity_poly.entity_id
_entity_poly.type
_entity_poly.pdbx_seq_one_letter_code
_entity_poly.pdbx_strand_id
1 'polypeptide(L)'
;MFVSYLILTLLYFQTAVLARPEGESIGCDDYLGSDKVADKCGICGGDNTGCKVVSGVFKHTLTNLGYHKIVEIPEGAIKINITEMSKSNNYLALRSRSGRSIINGNWAIDRPGRYEGGGTTFTYKRPNEISSTAGESFLADGPTDEILDVYMIHQQPNPGIHYKYIIPEANVISPQLPPHRRPGKSSLL
;
A
#
# COMPACT_ATOMS: atom_id res chain seq x y z
N MET A 1 -15.95 31.32 -53.77
CA MET A 1 -15.60 32.13 -52.58
C MET A 1 -16.08 31.50 -51.26
N PHE A 2 -17.27 30.90 -51.20
CA PHE A 2 -17.80 30.25 -49.98
C PHE A 2 -17.04 29.01 -49.50
N VAL A 3 -16.52 28.19 -50.43
CA VAL A 3 -15.78 26.96 -50.09
C VAL A 3 -14.44 27.26 -49.40
N SER A 4 -13.78 28.36 -49.77
CA SER A 4 -12.52 28.79 -49.14
C SER A 4 -12.72 29.28 -47.70
N TYR A 5 -13.84 29.97 -47.43
CA TYR A 5 -14.17 30.46 -46.09
C TYR A 5 -14.50 29.30 -45.14
N LEU A 6 -15.19 28.26 -45.63
CA LEU A 6 -15.49 27.05 -44.87
C LEU A 6 -14.23 26.24 -44.54
N ILE A 7 -13.27 26.19 -45.47
CA ILE A 7 -11.96 25.53 -45.23
C ILE A 7 -11.12 26.35 -44.25
N LEU A 8 -11.11 27.69 -44.35
CA LEU A 8 -10.41 28.55 -43.37
C LEU A 8 -11.01 28.42 -41.96
N THR A 9 -12.34 28.37 -41.82
CA THR A 9 -12.98 28.20 -40.51
C THR A 9 -12.76 26.79 -39.96
N LEU A 10 -12.80 25.74 -40.79
CA LEU A 10 -12.49 24.37 -40.36
C LEU A 10 -11.03 24.24 -39.89
N LEU A 11 -10.07 24.83 -40.59
CA LEU A 11 -8.66 24.85 -40.16
C LEU A 11 -8.44 25.68 -38.89
N TYR A 12 -9.20 26.76 -38.70
CA TYR A 12 -9.21 27.55 -37.45
C TYR A 12 -9.78 26.74 -36.28
N PHE A 13 -10.84 25.95 -36.52
CA PHE A 13 -11.40 25.03 -35.51
C PHE A 13 -10.48 23.84 -35.21
N GLN A 14 -9.67 23.40 -36.18
CA GLN A 14 -8.74 22.28 -36.00
C GLN A 14 -7.46 22.67 -35.24
N THR A 15 -7.12 23.96 -35.20
CA THR A 15 -6.01 24.51 -34.41
C THR A 15 -6.43 25.00 -33.02
N ALA A 16 -7.73 25.04 -32.74
CA ALA A 16 -8.26 25.25 -31.39
C ALA A 16 -8.42 23.93 -30.61
N VAL A 17 -7.51 22.98 -30.79
CA VAL A 17 -7.23 22.03 -29.71
C VAL A 17 -6.45 22.83 -28.69
N LEU A 18 -7.13 23.26 -27.63
CA LEU A 18 -6.48 23.73 -26.42
C LEU A 18 -5.52 22.61 -26.01
N ALA A 19 -4.23 22.75 -26.35
CA ALA A 19 -3.18 22.03 -25.68
C ALA A 19 -3.41 22.37 -24.20
N ARG A 20 -4.03 21.45 -23.47
CA ARG A 20 -4.04 21.56 -22.02
C ARG A 20 -2.56 21.64 -21.67
N PRO A 21 -2.11 22.70 -20.97
CA PRO A 21 -0.77 22.65 -20.40
C PRO A 21 -0.70 21.30 -19.66
N GLU A 22 0.36 20.53 -19.94
CA GLU A 22 0.63 19.28 -19.22
C GLU A 22 0.29 19.53 -17.76
N GLY A 23 -0.71 18.81 -17.27
CA GLY A 23 -1.30 19.11 -15.97
C GLY A 23 -0.20 18.96 -14.93
N GLU A 24 0.28 20.08 -14.41
CA GLU A 24 1.30 20.11 -13.39
C GLU A 24 0.86 19.21 -12.23
N SER A 25 1.65 18.18 -11.93
CA SER A 25 1.39 17.27 -10.83
C SER A 25 1.88 17.87 -9.51
N ILE A 26 1.25 17.49 -8.40
CA ILE A 26 1.73 17.84 -7.06
C ILE A 26 2.83 16.86 -6.69
N GLY A 27 4.03 17.37 -6.41
CA GLY A 27 5.16 16.57 -5.93
C GLY A 27 4.94 16.08 -4.49
N CYS A 28 5.79 15.18 -4.00
CA CYS A 28 5.66 14.63 -2.64
C CYS A 28 5.88 15.66 -1.51
N ASP A 29 6.34 16.86 -1.84
CA ASP A 29 6.51 18.00 -0.94
C ASP A 29 5.34 19.00 -1.01
N ASP A 30 4.22 18.57 -1.59
CA ASP A 30 2.96 19.33 -1.72
C ASP A 30 3.05 20.60 -2.61
N TYR A 31 4.11 20.71 -3.43
CA TYR A 31 4.25 21.80 -4.40
C TYR A 31 3.79 21.38 -5.81
N LEU A 32 2.96 22.22 -6.43
CA LEU A 32 2.50 22.07 -7.81
C LEU A 32 3.69 22.29 -8.78
N GLY A 33 3.94 21.33 -9.67
CA GLY A 33 5.07 21.36 -10.59
C GLY A 33 6.42 20.96 -9.98
N SER A 34 6.41 20.42 -8.76
CA SER A 34 7.63 19.88 -8.14
C SER A 34 7.97 18.50 -8.71
N ASP A 35 9.22 18.33 -9.14
CA ASP A 35 9.76 17.05 -9.62
C ASP A 35 10.14 16.09 -8.48
N LYS A 36 9.90 16.46 -7.22
CA LYS A 36 10.25 15.59 -6.09
C LYS A 36 9.28 14.41 -5.97
N VAL A 37 9.88 13.23 -5.87
CA VAL A 37 9.18 11.95 -5.66
C VAL A 37 9.63 11.32 -4.35
N ALA A 38 8.72 10.64 -3.66
CA ALA A 38 9.06 9.88 -2.47
C ALA A 38 9.94 8.67 -2.85
N ASP A 39 10.99 8.45 -2.08
CA ASP A 39 11.85 7.29 -2.25
C ASP A 39 11.15 6.00 -1.79
N LYS A 40 11.84 4.85 -1.92
CA LYS A 40 11.27 3.54 -1.51
C LYS A 40 10.93 3.45 -0.01
N CYS A 41 11.46 4.37 0.81
CA CYS A 41 11.23 4.49 2.24
C CYS A 41 10.05 5.41 2.57
N GLY A 42 9.49 6.08 1.56
CA GLY A 42 8.44 7.08 1.73
C GLY A 42 8.96 8.47 2.06
N ILE A 43 10.27 8.73 1.90
CA ILE A 43 10.90 10.02 2.19
C ILE A 43 10.89 10.86 0.91
N CYS A 44 10.28 12.04 0.97
CA CYS A 44 10.23 12.94 -0.18
C CYS A 44 11.62 13.47 -0.56
N GLY A 45 12.06 13.19 -1.80
CA GLY A 45 13.43 13.53 -2.24
C GLY A 45 14.52 12.73 -1.52
N GLY A 46 14.17 11.59 -0.92
CA GLY A 46 15.11 10.70 -0.26
C GLY A 46 16.05 9.98 -1.24
N ASP A 47 17.13 9.43 -0.71
CA ASP A 47 18.18 8.74 -1.47
C ASP A 47 18.05 7.20 -1.44
N ASN A 48 16.93 6.67 -0.93
CA ASN A 48 16.67 5.25 -0.74
C ASN A 48 17.57 4.54 0.29
N THR A 49 18.27 5.27 1.18
CA THR A 49 19.15 4.66 2.19
C THR A 49 18.52 4.56 3.57
N GLY A 50 17.45 5.31 3.85
CA GLY A 50 16.84 5.40 5.19
C GLY A 50 16.00 4.21 5.64
N CYS A 51 15.96 3.12 4.88
CA CYS A 51 15.19 1.93 5.21
C CYS A 51 15.66 0.69 4.43
N LYS A 52 15.27 -0.47 4.96
CA LYS A 52 15.33 -1.75 4.27
C LYS A 52 13.95 -2.17 3.79
N VAL A 53 13.81 -2.40 2.47
CA VAL A 53 12.62 -3.04 1.91
C VAL A 53 12.81 -4.55 1.98
N VAL A 54 11.86 -5.25 2.61
CA VAL A 54 11.82 -6.71 2.66
C VAL A 54 10.63 -7.17 1.81
N SER A 55 10.89 -8.02 0.83
CA SER A 55 9.84 -8.61 0.01
C SER A 55 10.21 -10.00 -0.46
N GLY A 56 9.20 -10.82 -0.78
CA GLY A 56 9.40 -12.14 -1.33
C GLY A 56 8.09 -12.83 -1.68
N VAL A 57 8.22 -14.07 -2.14
CA VAL A 57 7.10 -14.92 -2.52
C VAL A 57 7.24 -16.27 -1.83
N PHE A 58 6.26 -16.63 -1.02
CA PHE A 58 6.17 -17.95 -0.39
C PHE A 58 5.39 -18.91 -1.30
N LYS A 59 6.09 -19.83 -1.96
CA LYS A 59 5.54 -20.83 -2.89
C LYS A 59 5.84 -22.27 -2.47
N HIS A 60 6.17 -22.50 -1.20
CA HIS A 60 6.46 -23.84 -0.72
C HIS A 60 5.23 -24.75 -0.87
N THR A 61 5.47 -25.99 -1.29
CA THR A 61 4.46 -27.03 -1.33
C THR A 61 4.15 -27.45 0.11
N LEU A 62 2.87 -27.38 0.46
CA LEU A 62 2.35 -27.81 1.75
C LEU A 62 1.54 -29.09 1.50
N THR A 63 1.69 -30.08 2.36
CA THR A 63 1.07 -31.40 2.19
C THR A 63 -0.05 -31.68 3.18
N ASN A 64 -0.03 -31.02 4.34
CA ASN A 64 -0.98 -31.25 5.42
C ASN A 64 -1.91 -30.06 5.60
N LEU A 65 -3.19 -30.33 5.82
CA LEU A 65 -4.17 -29.31 6.20
C LEU A 65 -3.76 -28.61 7.50
N GLY A 66 -4.06 -27.31 7.61
CA GLY A 66 -3.85 -26.54 8.84
C GLY A 66 -2.93 -25.33 8.70
N TYR A 67 -2.39 -24.86 9.82
CA TYR A 67 -1.61 -23.62 9.88
C TYR A 67 -0.14 -23.86 9.51
N HIS A 68 0.36 -23.10 8.54
CA HIS A 68 1.76 -23.10 8.13
C HIS A 68 2.32 -21.68 8.21
N LYS A 69 3.43 -21.48 8.94
CA LYS A 69 4.08 -20.17 9.05
C LYS A 69 4.68 -19.78 7.70
N ILE A 70 4.39 -18.58 7.24
CA ILE A 70 4.87 -18.00 5.98
C ILE A 70 6.09 -17.14 6.23
N VAL A 71 5.93 -16.11 7.06
CA VAL A 71 6.94 -15.08 7.30
C VAL A 71 6.71 -14.44 8.66
N GLU A 72 7.78 -13.87 9.21
CA GLU A 72 7.75 -13.04 10.40
C GLU A 72 7.84 -11.56 10.00
N ILE A 73 6.98 -10.74 10.57
CA ILE A 73 7.02 -9.28 10.46
C ILE A 73 7.61 -8.77 11.79
N PRO A 74 8.79 -8.14 11.77
CA PRO A 74 9.43 -7.67 12.99
C PRO A 74 8.73 -6.41 13.54
N GLU A 75 9.09 -6.03 14.76
CA GLU A 75 8.75 -4.72 15.34
C GLU A 75 9.34 -3.58 14.46
N GLY A 76 8.64 -2.44 14.42
CA GLY A 76 9.00 -1.26 13.64
C GLY A 76 8.66 -1.34 12.15
N ALA A 77 8.05 -2.43 11.67
CA ALA A 77 7.73 -2.61 10.27
C ALA A 77 6.58 -1.68 9.83
N ILE A 78 6.77 -1.01 8.69
CA ILE A 78 5.78 -0.14 8.05
C ILE A 78 5.41 -0.65 6.65
N LYS A 79 4.32 -0.11 6.10
CA LYS A 79 3.84 -0.41 4.73
C LYS A 79 3.75 -1.91 4.45
N ILE A 80 3.17 -2.64 5.39
CA ILE A 80 2.97 -4.08 5.35
C ILE A 80 1.92 -4.41 4.30
N ASN A 81 2.24 -5.36 3.43
CA ASN A 81 1.33 -5.92 2.44
C ASN A 81 1.61 -7.42 2.31
N ILE A 82 0.62 -8.23 2.71
CA ILE A 82 0.59 -9.67 2.49
C ILE A 82 -0.58 -9.96 1.57
N THR A 83 -0.30 -10.51 0.39
CA THR A 83 -1.30 -10.75 -0.65
C THR A 83 -1.10 -12.13 -1.28
N GLU A 84 -2.17 -12.90 -1.33
CA GLU A 84 -2.23 -14.12 -2.12
C GLU A 84 -2.23 -13.79 -3.63
N MET A 85 -1.38 -14.48 -4.40
CA MET A 85 -1.16 -14.17 -5.81
C MET A 85 -2.38 -14.44 -6.70
N SER A 86 -3.19 -15.44 -6.35
CA SER A 86 -4.45 -15.74 -7.01
C SER A 86 -5.39 -16.39 -6.02
N LYS A 87 -6.68 -16.11 -6.15
CA LYS A 87 -7.73 -16.68 -5.29
C LYS A 87 -7.53 -18.18 -5.06
N SER A 88 -7.68 -18.57 -3.80
CA SER A 88 -7.64 -19.97 -3.39
C SER A 88 -8.64 -20.24 -2.25
N ASN A 89 -8.78 -21.51 -1.84
CA ASN A 89 -9.54 -21.89 -0.64
C ASN A 89 -8.67 -21.84 0.64
N ASN A 90 -7.43 -21.36 0.55
CA ASN A 90 -6.59 -21.08 1.70
C ASN A 90 -6.99 -19.73 2.32
N TYR A 91 -6.61 -19.52 3.58
CA TYR A 91 -6.81 -18.24 4.27
C TYR A 91 -5.49 -17.74 4.83
N LEU A 92 -5.26 -16.43 4.80
CA LEU A 92 -4.13 -15.79 5.47
C LEU A 92 -4.48 -15.54 6.93
N ALA A 93 -3.58 -15.85 7.85
CA ALA A 93 -3.77 -15.55 9.27
C ALA A 93 -2.62 -14.72 9.82
N LEU A 94 -2.92 -13.88 10.80
CA LEU A 94 -1.97 -13.02 11.48
C LEU A 94 -2.09 -13.24 12.98
N ARG A 95 -0.97 -13.57 13.62
CA ARG A 95 -0.93 -13.87 15.05
C ARG A 95 0.20 -13.11 15.73
N SER A 96 -0.06 -12.57 16.91
CA SER A 96 1.00 -12.04 17.78
C SER A 96 1.89 -13.16 18.32
N ARG A 97 3.09 -12.83 18.78
CA ARG A 97 3.95 -13.79 19.52
C ARG A 97 3.36 -14.25 20.84
N SER A 98 2.49 -13.45 21.45
CA SER A 98 1.70 -13.84 22.64
C SER A 98 0.60 -14.87 22.34
N GLY A 99 0.38 -15.23 21.06
CA GLY A 99 -0.59 -16.24 20.65
C GLY A 99 -1.98 -15.70 20.33
N ARG A 100 -2.19 -14.38 20.41
CA ARG A 100 -3.45 -13.72 20.06
C ARG A 100 -3.60 -13.66 18.54
N SER A 101 -4.69 -14.23 18.03
CA SER A 101 -5.08 -14.11 16.62
C SER A 101 -5.61 -12.70 16.35
N ILE A 102 -5.06 -12.02 15.34
CA ILE A 102 -5.46 -10.67 14.92
C ILE A 102 -6.37 -10.74 13.70
N ILE A 103 -6.03 -11.57 12.71
CA ILE A 103 -6.84 -11.89 11.53
C ILE A 103 -6.83 -13.40 11.36
N ASN A 104 -8.01 -14.01 11.29
CA ASN A 104 -8.24 -15.45 11.15
C ASN A 104 -7.54 -16.30 12.22
N GLY A 105 -8.21 -17.29 12.78
CA GLY A 105 -7.65 -18.03 13.92
C GLY A 105 -8.71 -18.61 14.83
N ASN A 106 -8.30 -19.43 15.80
CA ASN A 106 -9.21 -20.00 16.79
C ASN A 106 -10.45 -20.67 16.17
N TRP A 107 -10.24 -21.42 15.08
CA TRP A 107 -11.30 -22.11 14.32
C TRP A 107 -12.32 -21.20 13.62
N ALA A 108 -12.02 -19.90 13.49
CA ALA A 108 -12.88 -18.93 12.85
C ALA A 108 -12.18 -18.23 11.66
N ILE A 109 -13.00 -17.92 10.64
CA ILE A 109 -12.63 -17.05 9.52
C ILE A 109 -13.34 -15.72 9.68
N ASP A 110 -12.54 -14.67 9.70
CA ASP A 110 -12.96 -13.30 9.86
C ASP A 110 -13.63 -12.75 8.59
N ARG A 111 -14.48 -11.73 8.78
CA ARG A 111 -15.05 -10.96 7.66
C ARG A 111 -14.05 -9.92 7.18
N PRO A 112 -14.09 -9.48 5.90
CA PRO A 112 -13.30 -8.33 5.47
C PRO A 112 -13.57 -7.10 6.35
N GLY A 113 -12.53 -6.40 6.75
CA GLY A 113 -12.65 -5.33 7.75
C GLY A 113 -11.33 -4.77 8.25
N ARG A 114 -11.40 -3.99 9.33
CA ARG A 114 -10.25 -3.41 10.03
C ARG A 114 -10.02 -4.14 11.36
N TYR A 115 -8.77 -4.50 11.62
CA TYR A 115 -8.37 -5.31 12.78
C TYR A 115 -7.20 -4.63 13.49
N GLU A 116 -7.31 -4.43 14.80
CA GLU A 116 -6.28 -3.79 15.61
C GLU A 116 -5.35 -4.84 16.24
N GLY A 117 -4.04 -4.59 16.16
CA GLY A 117 -3.04 -5.44 16.78
C GLY A 117 -1.62 -5.08 16.36
N GLY A 118 -0.64 -5.45 17.21
CA GLY A 118 0.77 -5.11 17.01
C GLY A 118 0.98 -3.63 16.69
N GLY A 119 0.38 -2.72 17.48
CA GLY A 119 0.61 -1.29 17.36
C GLY A 119 -0.05 -0.59 16.17
N THR A 120 -0.75 -1.32 15.28
CA THR A 120 -1.32 -0.73 14.06
C THR A 120 -2.70 -1.30 13.73
N THR A 121 -3.30 -0.82 12.63
CA THR A 121 -4.56 -1.33 12.09
C THR A 121 -4.32 -2.04 10.76
N PHE A 122 -4.71 -3.31 10.71
CA PHE A 122 -4.71 -4.10 9.50
C PHE A 122 -6.05 -3.98 8.76
N THR A 123 -6.00 -3.66 7.47
CA THR A 123 -7.14 -3.77 6.57
C THR A 123 -7.10 -5.12 5.89
N TYR A 124 -8.04 -5.98 6.26
CA TYR A 124 -8.20 -7.33 5.74
C TYR A 124 -9.23 -7.35 4.60
N LYS A 125 -8.85 -7.90 3.45
CA LYS A 125 -9.66 -7.93 2.23
C LYS A 125 -9.77 -9.36 1.70
N ARG A 126 -11.01 -9.78 1.46
CA ARG A 126 -11.34 -10.93 0.62
C ARG A 126 -12.24 -10.47 -0.52
N PRO A 127 -11.67 -10.32 -1.74
CA PRO A 127 -12.44 -9.97 -2.93
C PRO A 127 -13.61 -10.93 -3.16
N ASN A 128 -14.69 -10.45 -3.77
CA ASN A 128 -15.89 -11.25 -4.00
C ASN A 128 -15.58 -12.49 -4.85
N GLU A 129 -16.12 -13.63 -4.42
CA GLU A 129 -15.78 -14.93 -4.98
C GLU A 129 -16.26 -15.14 -6.43
N ILE A 130 -17.29 -14.42 -6.86
CA ILE A 130 -17.93 -14.56 -8.18
C ILE A 130 -17.28 -13.60 -9.19
N SER A 131 -16.94 -12.39 -8.77
CA SER A 131 -16.52 -11.32 -9.68
C SER A 131 -15.01 -11.06 -9.71
N SER A 132 -14.22 -11.73 -8.86
CA SER A 132 -12.78 -11.48 -8.75
C SER A 132 -11.95 -12.76 -8.68
N THR A 133 -10.82 -12.73 -9.38
CA THR A 133 -9.73 -13.72 -9.27
C THR A 133 -8.62 -13.26 -8.30
N ALA A 134 -8.73 -12.03 -7.76
CA ALA A 134 -7.77 -11.49 -6.83
C ALA A 134 -7.77 -12.30 -5.52
N GLY A 135 -6.56 -12.59 -5.02
CA GLY A 135 -6.38 -13.31 -3.78
C GLY A 135 -6.73 -12.50 -2.54
N GLU A 136 -6.81 -13.20 -1.41
CA GLU A 136 -6.93 -12.61 -0.09
C GLU A 136 -5.71 -11.73 0.25
N SER A 137 -5.92 -10.66 1.02
CA SER A 137 -4.82 -9.81 1.48
C SER A 137 -5.09 -9.16 2.83
N PHE A 138 -4.02 -8.79 3.52
CA PHE A 138 -4.07 -7.80 4.58
C PHE A 138 -2.94 -6.79 4.45
N LEU A 139 -3.23 -5.54 4.78
CA LEU A 139 -2.32 -4.41 4.66
C LEU A 139 -2.34 -3.56 5.93
N ALA A 140 -1.21 -2.98 6.30
CA ALA A 140 -1.13 -2.00 7.40
C ALA A 140 -0.07 -0.94 7.10
N ASP A 141 -0.30 0.28 7.57
CA ASP A 141 0.70 1.34 7.47
C ASP A 141 1.85 1.15 8.47
N GLY A 142 1.62 0.49 9.61
CA GLY A 142 2.59 0.36 10.70
C GLY A 142 2.69 1.64 11.55
N PRO A 143 3.76 1.82 12.34
CA PRO A 143 4.76 0.80 12.66
C PRO A 143 4.16 -0.32 13.52
N THR A 144 4.72 -1.52 13.43
CA THR A 144 4.44 -2.57 14.41
C THR A 144 5.15 -2.30 15.73
N ASP A 145 4.54 -2.64 16.86
CA ASP A 145 5.16 -2.54 18.21
C ASP A 145 5.56 -3.90 18.80
N GLU A 146 5.33 -4.98 18.06
CA GLU A 146 5.71 -6.34 18.41
C GLU A 146 6.02 -7.15 17.15
N ILE A 147 6.62 -8.33 17.34
CA ILE A 147 6.80 -9.32 16.28
C ILE A 147 5.46 -10.01 15.98
N LEU A 148 5.10 -10.08 14.70
CA LEU A 148 3.89 -10.74 14.21
C LEU A 148 4.25 -11.91 13.28
N ASP A 149 3.54 -13.02 13.45
CA ASP A 149 3.67 -14.20 12.61
C ASP A 149 2.54 -14.25 11.58
N VAL A 150 2.91 -14.38 10.31
CA VAL A 150 1.97 -14.62 9.21
C VAL A 150 1.85 -16.12 8.97
N TYR A 151 0.63 -16.62 8.87
CA TYR A 151 0.32 -18.02 8.57
C TYR A 151 -0.56 -18.14 7.32
N MET A 152 -0.52 -19.31 6.69
CA MET A 152 -1.54 -19.82 5.79
C MET A 152 -2.34 -20.90 6.50
N ILE A 153 -3.66 -20.80 6.50
CA ILE A 153 -4.56 -21.92 6.79
C ILE A 153 -4.72 -22.70 5.48
N HIS A 154 -3.92 -23.75 5.33
CA HIS A 154 -3.81 -24.54 4.12
C HIS A 154 -4.98 -25.52 3.98
N GLN A 155 -5.69 -25.42 2.85
CA GLN A 155 -6.77 -26.30 2.40
C GLN A 155 -6.57 -26.81 0.98
N GLN A 156 -5.78 -26.11 0.17
CA GLN A 156 -5.48 -26.48 -1.22
C GLN A 156 -4.09 -25.99 -1.65
N PRO A 157 -3.53 -26.45 -2.78
CA PRO A 157 -2.20 -26.06 -3.23
C PRO A 157 -1.96 -24.55 -3.15
N ASN A 158 -0.80 -24.19 -2.60
CA ASN A 158 -0.41 -22.81 -2.36
C ASN A 158 -0.24 -22.07 -3.70
N PRO A 159 -1.08 -21.07 -4.04
CA PRO A 159 -0.93 -20.29 -5.27
C PRO A 159 0.30 -19.37 -5.28
N GLY A 160 0.91 -19.18 -4.11
CA GLY A 160 1.96 -18.22 -3.85
C GLY A 160 1.43 -17.06 -3.02
N ILE A 161 2.16 -16.68 -1.97
CA ILE A 161 1.87 -15.49 -1.16
C ILE A 161 2.99 -14.48 -1.35
N HIS A 162 2.66 -13.31 -1.88
CA HIS A 162 3.58 -12.19 -1.94
C HIS A 162 3.54 -11.42 -0.62
N TYR A 163 4.71 -11.19 -0.02
CA TYR A 163 4.85 -10.34 1.16
C TYR A 163 5.79 -9.19 0.87
N LYS A 164 5.48 -8.03 1.42
CA LYS A 164 6.33 -6.84 1.40
C LYS A 164 6.11 -6.02 2.67
N TYR A 165 7.19 -5.53 3.25
CA TYR A 165 7.18 -4.53 4.31
C TYR A 165 8.50 -3.74 4.30
N ILE A 166 8.54 -2.63 5.04
CA ILE A 166 9.71 -1.76 5.13
C ILE A 166 10.14 -1.68 6.60
N ILE A 167 11.44 -1.77 6.84
CA ILE A 167 12.06 -1.54 8.15
C ILE A 167 12.81 -0.21 8.07
N PRO A 168 12.34 0.85 8.74
CA PRO A 168 13.06 2.11 8.83
C PRO A 168 14.40 1.94 9.56
N GLU A 169 15.42 2.67 9.14
CA GLU A 169 16.66 2.79 9.92
C GLU A 169 16.43 3.76 11.09
N ALA A 170 16.98 3.45 12.27
CA ALA A 170 16.69 4.15 13.54
C ALA A 170 16.97 5.66 13.53
N ASN A 171 17.76 6.16 12.58
CA ASN A 171 18.20 7.55 12.51
C ASN A 171 17.40 8.44 11.54
N VAL A 172 16.35 7.91 10.90
CA VAL A 172 15.63 8.64 9.83
C VAL A 172 14.19 9.03 10.22
N ILE A 173 13.72 8.59 11.38
CA ILE A 173 12.41 8.97 11.92
C ILE A 173 12.56 10.20 12.83
N SER A 174 12.74 11.36 12.21
CA SER A 174 12.15 12.58 12.77
C SER A 174 11.17 13.08 11.71
N PRO A 175 9.86 13.13 11.99
CA PRO A 175 8.97 13.91 11.15
C PRO A 175 9.49 15.34 11.24
N GLN A 176 10.11 15.86 10.18
CA GLN A 176 10.08 17.29 9.99
C GLN A 176 8.63 17.63 9.74
N LEU A 177 7.92 17.90 10.84
CA LEU A 177 6.64 18.55 10.82
C LEU A 177 6.85 19.82 9.96
N PRO A 178 6.18 19.97 8.82
CA PRO A 178 6.22 21.24 8.11
C PRO A 178 5.83 22.34 9.10
N PRO A 179 6.48 23.52 9.09
CA PRO A 179 6.09 24.59 9.99
C PRO A 179 4.60 24.83 9.83
N HIS A 180 3.82 24.65 10.90
CA HIS A 180 2.42 25.02 10.96
C HIS A 180 2.30 26.43 10.38
N ARG A 181 1.67 26.57 9.20
CA ARG A 181 1.27 27.88 8.69
C ARG A 181 0.31 28.47 9.73
N ARG A 182 0.76 29.52 10.42
CA ARG A 182 -0.14 30.40 11.16
C ARG A 182 -1.16 30.96 10.16
N PRO A 183 -2.47 30.93 10.45
CA PRO A 183 -3.43 31.71 9.70
C PRO A 183 -2.97 33.18 9.72
N GLY A 184 -2.90 33.78 8.53
CA GLY A 184 -2.42 35.13 8.33
C GLY A 184 -3.09 36.10 9.31
N LYS A 185 -2.27 36.74 10.15
CA LYS A 185 -2.67 37.93 10.86
C LYS A 185 -2.74 39.03 9.79
N SER A 186 -3.95 39.33 9.32
CA SER A 186 -4.20 40.58 8.62
C SER A 186 -3.92 41.70 9.61
N SER A 187 -2.77 42.34 9.44
CA SER A 187 -2.45 43.61 10.05
C SER A 187 -2.04 44.54 8.93
N LEU A 188 -2.80 45.62 8.79
CA LEU A 188 -2.48 46.99 8.34
C LEU A 188 -3.86 47.62 8.06
N LEU A 189 -4.35 48.52 8.94
CA LEU A 189 -4.14 49.98 8.86
C LEU A 189 -4.44 50.52 7.47
#